data_AF-R7BUP6-F1
#
_entry.id   AF-R7BUP6-F1
#
_cell.length_a   1.000
_cell.length_b   1.000
_cell.length_c   1.000
_cell.angle_alpha   90.00
_cell.angle_beta   90.00
_cell.angle_gamma   90.00
#
_symmetry.space_group_name_H-M   'P 1'
#
loop_
_entity.id
_entity.type
_entity.pdbx_description
1 polymer ?
#
loop_
_entity_poly.entity_id
_entity_poly.type
_entity_poly.pdbx_seq_one_letter_code
_entity_poly.pdbx_strand_id
1 'polypeptide(L)'
;MLLYFSAANYKSFREPFVFSMEEPAPKQKGLDYSVFSEKAGKETVRGLCSSVIYGPNASGKTNIIGALDIHRKNLSLLEKRKMFLTELRKEARDSSRV
;
A
#
# COMPACT_ATOMS: atom_id res chain seq x y z
N MET A 1 -6.72 3.32 1.40
CA MET A 1 -6.94 1.86 1.45
C MET A 1 -5.79 1.17 0.73
N LEU A 2 -5.27 0.05 1.25
CA LEU A 2 -4.29 -0.78 0.52
C LEU A 2 -5.05 -1.74 -0.40
N LEU A 3 -4.81 -1.67 -1.70
CA LEU A 3 -5.45 -2.54 -2.70
C LEU A 3 -4.54 -3.67 -3.15
N TYR A 4 -3.30 -3.33 -3.43
CA TYR A 4 -2.32 -4.25 -3.97
C TYR A 4 -0.96 -3.97 -3.34
N PHE A 5 -0.26 -5.03 -2.95
CA PHE A 5 1.11 -4.97 -2.48
C PHE A 5 1.88 -6.17 -3.00
N SER A 6 3.09 -5.94 -3.48
CA SER A 6 4.02 -7.00 -3.86
C SER A 6 5.41 -6.72 -3.32
N ALA A 7 6.09 -7.77 -2.89
CA ALA A 7 7.50 -7.70 -2.54
C ALA A 7 8.22 -8.96 -3.02
N ALA A 8 9.50 -8.78 -3.35
CA ALA A 8 10.40 -9.85 -3.77
C ALA A 8 11.70 -9.72 -2.97
N ASN A 9 12.42 -10.84 -2.82
CA ASN A 9 13.70 -10.89 -2.10
C ASN A 9 13.63 -10.20 -0.71
N TYR A 10 12.60 -10.50 0.07
CA TYR A 10 12.38 -9.94 1.40
C TYR A 10 12.36 -11.04 2.47
N LYS A 11 13.41 -11.07 3.29
CA LYS A 11 13.58 -12.04 4.40
C LYS A 11 13.33 -13.48 3.94
N SER A 12 12.22 -14.09 4.37
CA SER A 12 11.85 -15.47 4.05
C SER A 12 11.28 -15.65 2.63
N PHE A 13 10.98 -14.56 1.91
CA PHE A 13 10.44 -14.59 0.55
C PHE A 13 11.55 -14.31 -0.45
N ARG A 14 12.10 -15.37 -1.04
CA ARG A 14 13.03 -15.27 -2.18
C ARG A 14 12.27 -14.82 -3.43
N GLU A 15 11.24 -15.58 -3.78
CA GLU A 15 10.38 -15.29 -4.92
C GLU A 15 9.38 -14.16 -4.61
N PRO A 16 8.88 -13.44 -5.63
CA PRO A 16 7.87 -12.42 -5.45
C PRO A 16 6.59 -13.01 -4.84
N PHE A 17 6.02 -12.30 -3.88
CA PHE A 17 4.66 -12.56 -3.40
C PHE A 17 3.75 -11.37 -3.68
N VAL A 18 2.46 -11.66 -3.80
CA VAL A 18 1.41 -10.68 -3.99
C VAL A 18 0.41 -10.78 -2.84
N PHE A 19 0.12 -9.65 -2.23
CA PHE A 19 -0.96 -9.45 -1.28
C PHE A 19 -1.99 -8.53 -1.94
N SER A 20 -3.10 -9.11 -2.40
CA SER A 20 -4.18 -8.39 -3.06
C SER A 20 -5.42 -8.32 -2.18
N MET A 21 -5.94 -7.11 -2.06
CA MET A 21 -7.20 -6.72 -1.44
C MET A 21 -8.19 -6.21 -2.50
N GLU A 22 -7.89 -6.43 -3.78
CA GLU A 22 -8.80 -6.16 -4.89
C GLU A 22 -9.99 -7.13 -4.84
N GLU A 23 -10.87 -7.07 -5.84
CA GLU A 23 -12.12 -7.83 -5.87
C GLU A 23 -11.97 -9.30 -5.45
N PRO A 24 -12.88 -9.80 -4.59
CA PRO A 24 -12.83 -11.18 -4.15
C PRO A 24 -12.85 -12.12 -5.36
N ALA A 25 -12.05 -13.19 -5.28
CA ALA A 25 -11.97 -14.16 -6.35
C ALA A 25 -13.39 -14.68 -6.68
N PRO A 26 -13.74 -14.91 -7.97
CA PRO A 26 -15.11 -15.22 -8.39
C PRO A 26 -15.80 -16.40 -7.67
N LYS A 27 -15.01 -17.24 -6.98
CA LYS A 27 -15.47 -18.40 -6.21
C LYS A 27 -15.87 -18.08 -4.77
N GLN A 28 -15.57 -16.89 -4.25
CA GLN A 28 -15.90 -16.47 -2.89
C GLN A 28 -17.25 -15.71 -2.87
N LYS A 29 -18.28 -16.35 -2.31
CA LYS A 29 -19.63 -15.78 -2.17
C LYS A 29 -19.85 -15.24 -0.75
N GLY A 30 -20.77 -14.29 -0.57
CA GLY A 30 -21.17 -13.78 0.74
C GLY A 30 -20.24 -12.72 1.34
N LEU A 31 -19.38 -12.12 0.52
CA LEU A 31 -18.49 -11.02 0.93
C LEU A 31 -19.06 -9.63 0.62
N ASP A 32 -20.33 -9.54 0.22
CA ASP A 32 -20.95 -8.29 -0.26
C ASP A 32 -20.89 -7.17 0.80
N TYR A 33 -21.01 -7.53 2.08
CA TYR A 33 -20.84 -6.59 3.21
C TYR A 33 -19.38 -6.24 3.52
N SER A 34 -18.42 -7.03 3.05
CA SER A 34 -16.98 -6.87 3.29
C SER A 34 -16.24 -6.27 2.09
N VAL A 35 -16.95 -5.99 1.00
CA VAL A 35 -16.43 -5.29 -0.18
C VAL A 35 -16.89 -3.85 -0.10
N PHE A 36 -15.93 -2.94 -0.02
CA PHE A 36 -16.17 -1.51 -0.08
C PHE A 36 -15.96 -1.01 -1.51
N SER A 37 -16.81 -0.06 -1.95
CA SER A 37 -16.72 0.58 -3.26
C SER A 37 -16.63 2.08 -3.09
N GLU A 38 -15.57 2.69 -3.61
CA GLU A 38 -15.34 4.13 -3.54
C GLU A 38 -15.07 4.70 -4.93
N LYS A 39 -15.50 5.94 -5.17
CA LYS A 39 -15.20 6.63 -6.43
C LYS A 39 -13.85 7.36 -6.31
N ALA A 40 -12.86 6.89 -7.06
CA ALA A 40 -11.55 7.51 -7.17
C ALA A 40 -11.44 8.21 -8.54
N GLY A 41 -11.77 9.50 -8.58
CA GLY A 41 -11.78 10.27 -9.83
C GLY A 41 -12.88 9.81 -10.79
N LYS A 42 -12.48 9.25 -11.93
CA LYS A 42 -13.41 8.73 -12.96
C LYS A 42 -13.79 7.26 -12.76
N GLU A 43 -13.07 6.55 -11.90
CA GLU A 43 -13.22 5.10 -11.73
C GLU A 43 -13.86 4.77 -10.38
N THR A 44 -14.63 3.69 -10.35
CA THR A 44 -15.11 3.09 -9.10
C THR A 44 -14.16 1.98 -8.72
N VAL A 45 -13.51 2.12 -7.58
CA VAL A 45 -12.56 1.18 -7.04
C VAL A 45 -13.26 0.32 -6.00
N ARG A 46 -13.15 -1.00 -6.15
CA ARG A 46 -13.68 -1.98 -5.21
C ARG A 46 -12.53 -2.67 -4.48
N GLY A 47 -12.70 -2.91 -3.19
CA GLY A 47 -11.69 -3.60 -2.39
C GLY A 47 -12.26 -4.25 -1.14
N LEU A 48 -11.53 -5.22 -0.62
CA LEU A 48 -11.84 -5.89 0.64
C LEU A 48 -11.54 -4.97 1.83
N CYS A 49 -12.47 -4.90 2.79
CA CYS A 49 -12.30 -4.11 4.01
C CYS A 49 -11.28 -4.73 4.99
N SER A 50 -11.10 -6.04 4.93
CA SER A 50 -10.27 -6.80 5.87
C SER A 50 -9.79 -8.11 5.24
N SER A 51 -8.67 -8.62 5.71
CA SER A 51 -8.12 -9.92 5.32
C SER A 51 -7.40 -10.58 6.49
N VAL A 52 -7.29 -11.90 6.41
CA VAL A 52 -6.64 -12.73 7.43
C VAL A 52 -5.48 -13.48 6.79
N ILE A 53 -4.30 -13.34 7.36
CA ILE A 53 -3.10 -14.08 6.95
C ILE A 53 -2.93 -15.27 7.91
N TYR A 54 -3.13 -16.48 7.40
CA TYR A 54 -2.98 -17.73 8.17
C TYR A 54 -1.96 -18.67 7.53
N GLY A 55 -1.49 -19.65 8.30
CA GLY A 55 -0.48 -20.61 7.85
C GLY A 55 0.35 -21.17 9.01
N PRO A 56 1.20 -22.19 8.76
CA PRO A 56 2.04 -22.82 9.79
C PRO A 56 2.97 -21.85 10.52
N ASN A 57 3.47 -22.25 11.68
CA ASN A 57 4.51 -21.47 12.38
C ASN A 57 5.75 -21.33 11.50
N ALA A 58 6.42 -20.17 11.62
CA ALA A 58 7.57 -19.79 10.80
C ALA A 58 7.35 -19.70 9.27
N SER A 59 6.11 -19.79 8.78
CA SER A 59 5.80 -19.68 7.33
C SER A 59 5.95 -18.28 6.72
N GLY A 60 6.50 -17.31 7.47
CA GLY A 60 6.74 -15.95 6.97
C GLY A 60 5.57 -14.95 7.13
N LYS A 61 4.49 -15.29 7.84
CA LYS A 61 3.34 -14.37 8.05
C LYS A 61 3.76 -13.00 8.62
N THR A 62 4.58 -13.01 9.67
CA THR A 62 5.12 -11.77 10.28
C THR A 62 6.02 -11.00 9.31
N ASN A 63 6.67 -11.68 8.36
CA ASN A 63 7.48 -11.02 7.35
C ASN A 63 6.62 -10.26 6.33
N ILE A 64 5.43 -10.75 5.97
CA ILE A 64 4.49 -10.00 5.12
C ILE A 64 4.13 -8.66 5.80
N ILE A 65 3.77 -8.70 7.09
CA ILE A 65 3.45 -7.49 7.87
C ILE A 65 4.67 -6.56 7.96
N GLY A 66 5.87 -7.12 8.19
CA GLY A 66 7.11 -6.34 8.23
C GLY A 66 7.45 -5.66 6.91
N ALA A 67 7.15 -6.29 5.77
CA ALA A 67 7.34 -5.70 4.45
C ALA A 67 6.38 -4.51 4.25
N LEU A 68 5.11 -4.66 4.65
CA LEU A 68 4.11 -3.60 4.61
C LEU A 68 4.48 -2.39 5.48
N ASP A 69 5.00 -2.63 6.70
CA ASP A 69 5.41 -1.55 7.60
C ASP A 69 6.58 -0.73 7.03
N ILE A 70 7.58 -1.39 6.44
CA ILE A 70 8.69 -0.71 5.75
C ILE A 70 8.17 0.10 4.57
N HIS A 71 7.26 -0.46 3.76
CA HIS A 71 6.67 0.24 2.63
C HIS A 71 5.94 1.51 3.08
N ARG A 72 5.13 1.42 4.14
CA ARG A 72 4.43 2.58 4.74
C ARG A 72 5.40 3.65 5.24
N LYS A 73 6.46 3.26 5.95
CA LYS A 73 7.50 4.19 6.44
C LYS A 73 8.17 4.91 5.29
N ASN A 74 8.55 4.19 4.24
CA ASN A 74 9.20 4.77 3.06
C ASN A 74 8.31 5.77 2.31
N LEU A 75 7.01 5.45 2.15
CA LEU A 75 6.03 6.38 1.59
C LEU A 75 5.95 7.68 2.39
N SER A 76 5.82 7.57 3.71
CA SER A 76 5.74 8.75 4.58
C SER A 76 7.01 9.62 4.50
N LEU A 77 8.18 9.00 4.33
CA LEU A 77 9.45 9.70 4.18
C LEU A 77 9.53 10.43 2.83
N LEU A 78 9.04 9.79 1.75
CA LEU A 78 8.99 10.40 0.42
C LEU A 78 8.06 11.60 0.38
N GLU A 79 6.91 11.55 1.04
CA GLU A 79 5.98 12.68 1.14
C GLU A 79 6.61 13.88 1.85
N LYS A 80 7.26 13.64 3.01
CA LYS A 80 8.00 14.68 3.74
C LYS A 80 9.09 15.32 2.89
N ARG A 81 9.84 14.51 2.14
CA ARG A 81 10.88 15.01 1.22
C ARG A 81 10.28 15.86 0.10
N LYS A 82 9.15 15.46 -0.49
CA LYS A 82 8.45 16.25 -1.52
C LYS A 82 7.99 17.59 -0.97
N MET A 83 7.43 17.63 0.23
CA MET A 83 7.02 18.88 0.90
C MET A 83 8.21 19.81 1.11
N PHE A 84 9.31 19.31 1.67
CA PHE A 84 10.51 20.10 1.92
C PHE A 84 11.09 20.70 0.62
N LEU A 85 11.22 19.90 -0.44
CA LEU A 85 11.71 20.39 -1.74
C LEU A 85 10.77 21.43 -2.37
N THR A 86 9.46 21.31 -2.13
CA THR A 86 8.48 22.28 -2.61
C THR A 86 8.65 23.62 -1.90
N GLU A 87 8.96 23.59 -0.60
CA GLU A 87 9.19 24.81 0.19
C GLU A 87 10.47 25.52 -0.22
N LEU A 88 11.59 24.80 -0.35
CA LEU A 88 12.83 25.34 -0.89
C LEU A 88 12.65 25.97 -2.27
N ARG A 89 11.79 25.38 -3.12
CA ARG A 89 11.47 25.94 -4.44
C ARG A 89 10.61 27.21 -4.38
N LYS A 90 9.82 27.42 -3.32
CA LYS A 90 9.11 28.70 -3.11
C LYS A 90 10.10 29.76 -2.66
N GLU A 91 10.90 29.47 -1.64
CA GLU A 91 11.91 30.40 -1.11
C GLU A 91 12.89 30.89 -2.19
N ALA A 92 13.38 29.98 -3.04
CA ALA A 92 14.25 30.34 -4.15
C ALA A 92 13.56 31.24 -5.20
N ARG A 93 12.25 31.03 -5.46
CA ARG A 93 11.48 31.89 -6.38
C ARG A 93 11.22 33.26 -5.80
N ASP A 94 10.93 33.34 -4.51
CA ASP A 94 10.66 34.61 -3.83
C ASP A 94 11.94 35.44 -3.69
N SER A 95 13.08 34.80 -3.43
CA SER A 95 14.40 35.45 -3.43
C SER A 95 14.81 35.99 -4.81
N SER A 96 14.41 35.34 -5.90
CA SER A 96 14.70 35.80 -7.27
C SER A 96 13.81 36.96 -7.78
N ARG A 97 12.81 37.37 -7.01
CA ARG A 97 11.87 38.47 -7.34
C ARG A 97 12.19 39.78 -6.63
N VAL A 98 13.21 39.80 -5.77
CA VAL A 98 13.76 40.98 -5.08
C VAL A 98 15.04 41.40 -5.77
#